data_AF-A0A3B8W0U2-F1
#
_entry.id   AF-A0A3B8W0U2-F1
#
_cell.length_a   1.000
_cell.length_b   1.000
_cell.length_c   1.000
_cell.angle_alpha   90.00
_cell.angle_beta   90.00
_cell.angle_gamma   90.00
#
_symmetry.space_group_name_H-M   'P 1'
#
loop_
_entity.id
_entity.type
_entity.pdbx_description
1 polymer ?
#
loop_
_entity_poly.entity_id
_entity_poly.type
_entity_poly.pdbx_seq_one_letter_code
_entity_poly.pdbx_strand_id
1 'polypeptide(L)'
;VVPAFAGLGAPYWDMYARGAIFGLTRDTGKDHIIKATLESLAYQSKDILTAMEEDAGLKLSALKVDGGACANNILMQFQADILNTPVERPEV
;
A
#
# COMPACT_ATOMS: atom_id res chain seq x y z
N VAL A 1 4.24 7.84 -5.66
CA VAL A 1 3.18 7.77 -6.69
C VAL A 1 1.85 7.71 -5.96
N VAL A 2 0.81 8.38 -6.44
CA VAL A 2 -0.57 8.25 -5.96
C VAL A 2 -1.36 7.57 -7.08
N PRO A 3 -1.72 6.28 -6.96
CA PRO A 3 -2.27 5.47 -8.06
C PRO A 3 -3.81 5.62 -8.18
N ALA A 4 -4.34 6.83 -7.98
CA ALA A 4 -5.77 7.13 -7.97
C ALA A 4 -6.38 7.18 -9.38
N PHE A 5 -6.19 6.15 -10.21
CA PHE A 5 -6.64 6.15 -11.61
C PHE A 5 -8.17 6.27 -11.75
N ALA A 6 -8.91 5.77 -10.76
CA ALA A 6 -10.38 5.82 -10.70
C ALA A 6 -10.89 6.55 -9.44
N GLY A 7 -10.09 7.50 -8.90
CA GLY A 7 -10.35 8.11 -7.59
C GLY A 7 -9.75 7.33 -6.43
N LEU A 8 -9.98 7.82 -5.21
CA LEU A 8 -9.59 7.19 -3.96
C LEU A 8 -10.86 6.72 -3.22
N GLY A 9 -10.84 5.45 -2.80
CA GLY A 9 -11.87 4.87 -1.94
C GLY A 9 -11.64 5.21 -0.47
N ALA A 10 -12.08 4.30 0.42
CA ALA A 10 -11.78 4.41 1.85
C ALA A 10 -10.26 4.51 2.10
N PRO A 11 -9.82 5.27 3.13
CA PRO A 11 -10.62 6.13 4.00
C PRO A 11 -10.92 7.53 3.41
N TYR A 12 -10.34 7.88 2.26
CA TYR A 12 -10.32 9.26 1.75
C TYR A 12 -11.59 9.70 1.00
N TRP A 13 -12.27 8.79 0.31
CA TRP A 13 -13.52 9.04 -0.42
C TRP A 13 -13.48 10.22 -1.41
N ASP A 14 -12.37 10.36 -2.13
CA ASP A 14 -12.21 11.39 -3.17
C ASP A 14 -12.31 10.77 -4.57
N MET A 15 -13.50 10.81 -5.16
CA MET A 15 -13.74 10.35 -6.53
C MET A 15 -13.12 11.24 -7.61
N TYR A 16 -12.71 12.46 -7.27
CA TYR A 16 -12.11 13.41 -8.20
C TYR A 16 -10.57 13.33 -8.21
N ALA A 17 -9.97 12.68 -7.20
CA ALA A 17 -8.54 12.36 -7.19
C ALA A 17 -8.13 11.61 -8.47
N ARG A 18 -6.95 11.94 -9.00
CA ARG A 18 -6.39 11.31 -10.19
C ARG A 18 -4.96 10.85 -9.94
N GLY A 19 -4.51 9.91 -10.77
CA GLY A 19 -3.16 9.39 -10.73
C GLY A 19 -2.13 10.52 -10.81
N ALA A 20 -1.19 10.54 -9.85
CA ALA A 20 -0.19 11.60 -9.76
C ALA A 20 1.18 11.06 -9.34
N ILE A 21 2.24 11.71 -9.79
CA ILE A 21 3.62 11.40 -9.43
C ILE A 21 4.28 12.68 -8.91
N PHE A 22 4.85 12.61 -7.71
CA PHE A 22 5.48 13.74 -7.04
C PHE A 22 6.95 13.43 -6.76
N GLY A 23 7.76 14.47 -6.58
CA GLY A 23 9.17 14.35 -6.18
C GLY A 23 10.14 13.95 -7.29
N LEU A 24 9.76 14.16 -8.56
CA LEU A 24 10.63 13.85 -9.69
C LEU A 24 11.83 14.80 -9.74
N THR A 25 13.01 14.22 -9.97
CA THR A 25 14.29 14.91 -10.23
C THR A 25 14.90 14.41 -11.54
N ARG A 26 16.00 15.03 -11.99
CA ARG A 26 16.72 14.57 -13.19
C ARG A 26 17.22 13.12 -13.09
N ASP A 27 17.53 12.66 -11.88
CA ASP A 27 18.04 11.30 -11.64
C ASP A 27 16.91 10.28 -11.44
N THR A 28 15.65 10.72 -11.50
CA THR A 28 14.52 9.80 -11.39
C THR A 28 14.43 8.91 -12.63
N GLY A 29 14.21 7.61 -12.39
CA GLY A 29 14.25 6.58 -13.42
C GLY A 29 13.14 5.57 -13.22
N LYS A 30 13.04 4.60 -14.14
CA LYS A 30 11.98 3.59 -14.13
C LYS A 30 11.89 2.82 -12.79
N ASP A 31 13.03 2.47 -12.20
CA ASP A 31 13.08 1.66 -10.98
C ASP A 31 12.50 2.44 -9.79
N HIS A 32 12.74 3.75 -9.73
CA HIS A 32 12.13 4.64 -8.74
C HIS A 32 10.61 4.69 -8.87
N ILE A 33 10.08 4.75 -10.09
CA ILE A 33 8.62 4.78 -10.34
C ILE A 33 7.98 3.42 -10.03
N ILE A 34 8.63 2.31 -10.41
CA ILE A 34 8.16 0.95 -10.10
C ILE A 34 8.11 0.77 -8.58
N LYS A 35 9.19 1.11 -7.87
CA LYS A 35 9.25 1.04 -6.42
C LYS A 35 8.17 1.91 -5.77
N ALA A 36 8.05 3.18 -6.17
CA ALA A 36 7.04 4.08 -5.62
C ALA A 36 5.60 3.65 -5.94
N THR A 37 5.39 2.91 -7.04
CA THR A 37 4.09 2.29 -7.35
C THR A 37 3.79 1.13 -6.41
N LEU A 38 4.75 0.23 -6.16
CA LEU A 38 4.58 -0.85 -5.18
C LEU A 38 4.32 -0.28 -3.78
N GLU A 39 5.13 0.67 -3.34
CA GLU A 39 4.96 1.32 -2.03
C GLU A 39 3.59 1.99 -1.90
N SER A 40 3.05 2.57 -2.98
CA SER A 40 1.71 3.19 -2.95
C SER A 40 0.55 2.23 -2.74
N LEU A 41 0.72 0.95 -3.11
CA LEU A 41 -0.25 -0.09 -2.77
C LEU A 41 -0.24 -0.32 -1.25
N ALA A 42 0.97 -0.44 -0.68
CA ALA A 42 1.12 -0.72 0.73
C ALA A 42 0.62 0.43 1.63
N TYR A 43 0.87 1.68 1.23
CA TYR A 43 0.33 2.85 1.92
C TYR A 43 -1.20 2.84 1.96
N GLN A 44 -1.87 2.58 0.83
CA GLN A 44 -3.33 2.50 0.81
C GLN A 44 -3.88 1.37 1.70
N SER A 45 -3.22 0.20 1.69
CA SER A 45 -3.58 -0.89 2.61
C SER A 45 -3.41 -0.48 4.07
N LYS A 46 -2.33 0.24 4.40
CA LYS A 46 -2.10 0.77 5.75
C LYS A 46 -3.18 1.77 6.16
N ASP A 47 -3.54 2.72 5.30
CA ASP A 47 -4.53 3.75 5.63
C ASP A 47 -5.90 3.12 5.97
N ILE A 48 -6.30 2.08 5.24
CA ILE A 48 -7.52 1.31 5.53
C ILE A 48 -7.37 0.58 6.88
N LEU A 49 -6.26 -0.12 7.10
CA LEU A 49 -6.03 -0.86 8.34
C LEU A 49 -6.01 0.07 9.56
N THR A 50 -5.40 1.25 9.45
CA THR A 50 -5.42 2.27 10.52
C THR A 50 -6.84 2.74 10.82
N ALA A 51 -7.65 3.03 9.80
CA ALA A 51 -9.06 3.36 10.01
C ALA A 51 -9.82 2.22 10.71
N MET A 52 -9.56 0.96 10.33
CA MET A 52 -10.16 -0.21 10.99
C MET A 52 -9.72 -0.38 12.44
N GLU A 53 -8.44 -0.15 12.76
CA GLU A 53 -7.91 -0.19 14.12
C GLU A 53 -8.55 0.88 15.02
N GLU A 54 -8.73 2.10 14.49
CA GLU A 54 -9.39 3.21 15.16
C GLU A 54 -10.86 2.90 15.44
N ASP A 55 -11.60 2.39 14.44
CA ASP A 55 -13.01 2.02 14.57
C ASP A 55 -13.22 0.85 15.54
N ALA A 56 -12.34 -0.15 15.51
CA ALA A 56 -12.44 -1.35 16.35
C ALA A 56 -11.87 -1.16 17.76
N GLY A 57 -10.98 -0.18 17.97
CA GLY A 57 -10.21 -0.02 19.20
C GLY A 57 -9.24 -1.19 19.47
N LEU A 58 -8.83 -1.90 18.42
CA LEU A 58 -7.96 -3.08 18.47
C LEU A 58 -6.72 -2.85 17.62
N LYS A 59 -5.59 -3.46 18.01
CA LYS A 59 -4.37 -3.45 17.20
C LYS A 59 -4.29 -4.68 16.30
N LEU A 60 -3.79 -4.48 15.09
CA LEU A 60 -3.53 -5.52 14.11
C LEU A 60 -2.37 -6.42 14.58
N SER A 61 -2.67 -7.71 14.78
CA SER A 61 -1.68 -8.69 15.26
C SER A 61 -0.93 -9.39 14.12
N ALA A 62 -1.57 -9.60 12.97
CA ALA A 62 -1.00 -10.18 11.76
C ALA A 62 -1.85 -9.79 10.55
N LEU A 63 -1.22 -9.63 9.39
CA LEU A 63 -1.90 -9.43 8.10
C LEU A 63 -1.76 -10.69 7.24
N LYS A 64 -2.87 -11.39 6.98
CA LYS A 64 -2.89 -12.51 6.05
C LYS A 64 -3.13 -12.01 4.63
N VAL A 65 -2.37 -12.53 3.68
CA VAL A 65 -2.37 -12.03 2.29
C VAL A 65 -2.47 -13.17 1.29
N ASP A 66 -3.23 -12.94 0.21
CA ASP A 66 -3.39 -13.87 -0.90
C ASP A 66 -3.57 -13.11 -2.24
N GLY A 67 -3.48 -13.84 -3.36
CA GLY A 67 -3.62 -13.27 -4.70
C GLY A 67 -2.32 -12.81 -5.35
N GLY A 68 -2.44 -12.27 -6.58
CA GLY A 68 -1.30 -12.06 -7.47
C GLY A 68 -0.27 -11.05 -6.99
N ALA A 69 -0.70 -9.91 -6.43
CA ALA A 69 0.21 -8.88 -5.92
C ALA A 69 1.07 -9.39 -4.76
N CYS A 70 0.50 -10.30 -3.96
CA CYS A 70 1.14 -10.87 -2.79
C CYS A 70 2.32 -11.77 -3.16
N ALA A 71 2.46 -12.22 -4.42
CA ALA A 71 3.65 -12.93 -4.88
C ALA A 71 4.92 -12.05 -4.93
N ASN A 72 4.77 -10.71 -4.89
CA ASN A 72 5.91 -9.79 -4.92
C ASN A 72 6.52 -9.63 -3.52
N ASN A 73 7.71 -10.21 -3.30
CA ASN A 73 8.38 -10.16 -2.00
C ASN A 73 8.81 -8.75 -1.56
N ILE A 74 9.14 -7.84 -2.50
CA ILE A 74 9.51 -6.46 -2.16
C ILE A 74 8.30 -5.72 -1.60
N LEU A 75 7.12 -5.90 -2.22
CA LEU A 75 5.87 -5.33 -1.73
C LEU A 75 5.50 -5.90 -0.36
N MET A 76 5.57 -7.22 -0.18
CA MET A 76 5.21 -7.86 1.10
C MET A 76 6.15 -7.46 2.23
N GLN A 77 7.46 -7.36 1.96
CA GLN A 77 8.41 -6.87 2.97
C GLN A 77 8.10 -5.42 3.35
N PHE A 78 7.91 -4.54 2.36
CA PHE A 78 7.59 -3.15 2.64
C PHE A 78 6.26 -2.99 3.40
N GLN A 79 5.25 -3.80 3.07
CA GLN A 79 3.98 -3.83 3.80
C GLN A 79 4.19 -4.20 5.27
N ALA A 80 4.99 -5.24 5.55
CA ALA A 80 5.33 -5.64 6.91
C ALA A 80 6.08 -4.53 7.66
N ASP A 81 7.04 -3.88 6.98
CA ASP A 81 7.85 -2.81 7.55
C ASP A 81 6.99 -1.60 7.96
N ILE A 82 6.08 -1.14 7.09
CA ILE A 82 5.25 0.05 7.37
C ILE A 82 4.12 -0.20 8.36
N LEU A 83 3.64 -1.46 8.47
CA LEU A 83 2.64 -1.86 9.46
C LEU A 83 3.28 -2.23 10.80
N ASN A 84 4.57 -2.58 10.80
CA ASN A 84 5.27 -3.12 11.96
C ASN A 84 4.58 -4.38 12.54
N THR A 85 4.08 -5.23 11.65
CA THR A 85 3.28 -6.42 11.98
C THR A 85 3.61 -7.55 10.99
N PRO A 86 3.58 -8.84 11.40
CA PRO A 86 3.80 -9.96 10.49
C PRO A 86 2.83 -9.97 9.31
N VAL A 87 3.36 -10.20 8.11
CA VAL A 87 2.57 -10.46 6.89
C VAL A 87 2.69 -11.94 6.54
N GLU A 88 1.57 -12.67 6.64
CA GLU A 88 1.50 -14.11 6.46
C GLU A 88 0.94 -14.46 5.08
N ARG A 89 1.79 -15.04 4.23
CA ARG A 89 1.40 -15.55 2.91
C ARG A 89 1.40 -17.09 2.94
N PRO A 90 0.29 -17.76 2.59
CA PRO A 90 0.24 -19.22 2.59
C PRO A 90 1.20 -19.80 1.55
N GLU A 91 1.86 -20.90 1.88
CA GLU A 91 2.50 -21.76 0.89
C GLU A 91 1.41 -22.53 0.14
N VAL A 92 1.43 -22.46 -1.19
CA VAL A 92 0.53 -23.22 -2.08
C VAL A 92 1.27 -24.43 -2.60
#